data_AF-R7L105-F1
#
_entry.id   AF-R7L105-F1
#
_cell.length_a   1.000
_cell.length_b   1.000
_cell.length_c   1.000
_cell.angle_alpha   90.00
_cell.angle_beta   90.00
_cell.angle_gamma   90.00
#
_symmetry.space_group_name_H-M   'P 1'
#
loop_
_entity.id
_entity.type
_entity.pdbx_description
1 polymer ?
#
loop_
_entity_poly.entity_id
_entity_poly.type
_entity_poly.pdbx_seq_one_letter_code
_entity_poly.pdbx_strand_id
1 'polypeptide(L)' 'MSKFRTVVSVIIMIIAGFVGFIAGAFLNDAMGGAILFSIISGIACIIYTLDNPRK' A
#
# COMPACT_ATOMS: atom_id res chain seq x y z
N MET A 1 6.09 -6.11 -20.40
CA MET A 1 5.12 -6.33 -19.29
C MET A 1 5.42 -5.49 -18.03
N SER A 2 5.93 -4.25 -18.13
CA SER A 2 6.27 -3.43 -16.95
C SER A 2 5.07 -2.69 -16.34
N LYS A 3 4.12 -2.26 -17.17
CA LYS A 3 2.96 -1.45 -16.75
C LYS A 3 2.02 -2.21 -15.82
N PHE A 4 1.83 -3.52 -16.03
CA PHE A 4 0.96 -4.34 -15.19
C PHE A 4 1.42 -4.43 -13.73
N ARG A 5 2.74 -4.60 -13.47
CA ARG A 5 3.25 -4.63 -12.09
C ARG A 5 3.06 -3.29 -11.37
N THR A 6 3.27 -2.17 -12.07
CA THR A 6 3.07 -0.84 -11.49
C THR A 6 1.59 -0.58 -11.20
N VAL A 7 0.69 -0.92 -12.13
CA VAL A 7 -0.75 -0.77 -11.94
C VAL A 7 -1.25 -1.62 -10.78
N VAL A 8 -0.81 -2.88 -10.69
CA VAL A 8 -1.15 -3.76 -9.56
C VAL A 8 -0.64 -3.18 -8.24
N SER A 9 0.61 -2.72 -8.18
CA SER A 9 1.19 -2.05 -7.00
C SER A 9 0.38 -0.84 -6.53
N VAL A 10 -0.04 0.02 -7.46
CA VAL A 10 -0.88 1.21 -7.14
C VAL A 10 -2.26 0.78 -6.63
N ILE A 11 -2.88 -0.24 -7.24
CA ILE A 11 -4.18 -0.75 -6.79
C ILE A 11 -4.09 -1.26 -5.35
N ILE A 12 -3.04 -2.03 -5.01
CA ILE A 12 -2.86 -2.56 -3.65
C ILE A 12 -2.69 -1.42 -2.64
N MET A 13 -1.98 -0.35 -3.03
CA MET A 13 -1.75 0.83 -2.18
C MET A 13 -3.05 1.60 -1.89
N ILE A 14 -3.93 1.76 -2.89
CA ILE A 14 -5.25 2.39 -2.72
C ILE A 14 -6.14 1.54 -1.80
N ILE A 15 -6.17 0.22 -2.00
CA ILE A 15 -6.96 -0.70 -1.16
C ILE A 15 -6.46 -0.68 0.29
N ALA A 16 -5.14 -0.72 0.49
CA ALA A 16 -4.53 -0.67 1.82
C ALA A 16 -4.86 0.65 2.55
N GLY A 17 -4.87 1.78 1.83
CA GLY A 17 -5.29 3.07 2.37
C GLY A 17 -6.75 3.08 2.82
N PHE A 18 -7.66 2.51 2.02
CA PHE A 18 -9.09 2.38 2.38
C PHE A 18 -9.31 1.48 3.60
N VAL A 19 -8.64 0.32 3.64
CA VAL A 19 -8.72 -0.61 4.78
C VAL A 19 -8.12 0.03 6.03
N GLY A 20 -6.98 0.72 5.91
CA GLY A 20 -6.33 1.42 7.00
C GLY A 20 -7.15 2.60 7.55
N PHE A 21 -7.90 3.30 6.68
CA PHE A 21 -8.80 4.37 7.10
C PHE A 21 -9.99 3.84 7.90
N ILE A 22 -10.62 2.76 7.42
CA ILE A 22 -11.72 2.09 8.13
C ILE A 22 -11.21 1.51 9.46
N ALA A 23 -10.09 0.80 9.46
CA ALA A 23 -9.47 0.23 10.66
C ALA A 23 -9.08 1.31 11.68
N GLY A 24 -8.49 2.42 11.21
CA GLY A 24 -8.15 3.57 12.06
C GLY A 24 -9.39 4.25 12.64
N ALA A 25 -10.50 4.33 11.89
CA ALA A 25 -11.74 4.91 12.37
C ALA A 25 -12.33 4.13 13.56
N PHE A 26 -12.19 2.80 13.59
CA PHE A 26 -12.56 1.99 14.76
C PHE A 26 -11.72 2.30 16.01
N LEU A 27 -10.51 2.80 15.83
CA LEU A 27 -9.58 3.17 16.90
C LEU A 27 -9.69 4.66 17.27
N ASN A 28 -10.68 5.39 16.74
CA ASN A 28 -10.83 6.85 16.85
C ASN A 28 -9.66 7.66 16.26
N ASP A 29 -8.78 7.02 15.49
CA ASP A 29 -7.60 7.59 14.85
C ASP A 29 -7.53 7.16 13.37
N ALA A 30 -8.55 7.56 12.61
CA ALA A 30 -8.71 7.22 11.20
C ALA A 30 -7.52 7.66 10.34
N MET A 31 -6.98 8.85 10.62
CA MET A 31 -5.83 9.40 9.91
C MET A 31 -4.56 8.61 10.23
N GLY A 32 -4.34 8.24 11.49
CA GLY A 32 -3.21 7.41 11.91
C GLY A 32 -3.23 6.02 11.29
N GLY A 33 -4.40 5.36 11.28
CA GLY A 33 -4.57 4.06 10.64
C GLY A 33 -4.30 4.09 9.13
N ALA A 34 -4.80 5.11 8.42
CA ALA A 34 -4.56 5.27 6.99
C ALA A 34 -3.07 5.49 6.67
N ILE A 35 -2.37 6.31 7.48
CA ILE A 35 -0.94 6.60 7.28
C ILE A 35 -0.09 5.35 7.55
N LEU A 36 -0.34 4.64 8.65
CA LEU A 36 0.38 3.42 9.00
C LEU A 36 0.26 2.35 7.91
N PHE A 37 -0.96 2.06 7.45
CA PHE A 37 -1.18 1.09 6.38
C PHE A 37 -0.62 1.54 5.03
N SER A 38 -0.68 2.83 4.72
CA SER A 38 -0.08 3.40 3.49
C SER A 38 1.44 3.27 3.48
N ILE A 39 2.11 3.51 4.62
CA ILE A 39 3.56 3.34 4.76
C ILE A 39 3.96 1.88 4.62
N ILE A 40 3.26 0.96 5.29
CA ILE A 40 3.54 -0.48 5.21
C ILE A 40 3.38 -0.98 3.76
N SER A 41 2.29 -0.59 3.09
CA SER A 41 2.06 -0.93 1.69
C SER A 41 3.09 -0.32 0.74
N GLY A 42 3.52 0.93 1.00
CA GLY A 42 4.57 1.59 0.24
C GLY A 42 5.93 0.89 0.36
N ILE A 43 6.33 0.52 1.58
CA ILE A 43 7.56 -0.25 1.82
C ILE A 43 7.49 -1.63 1.14
N ALA A 44 6.36 -2.32 1.26
CA ALA A 44 6.15 -3.60 0.60
C ALA A 44 6.25 -3.50 -0.94
N CYS A 45 5.71 -2.42 -1.53
CA CYS A 45 5.86 -2.16 -2.97
C CYS A 45 7.33 -1.93 -3.36
N ILE A 46 8.08 -1.17 -2.56
CA ILE A 46 9.52 -0.93 -2.80
C ILE A 46 10.27 -2.26 -2.76
N ILE A 47 10.07 -3.08 -1.72
CA ILE A 47 10.69 -4.41 -1.60
C ILE A 47 10.31 -5.30 -2.79
N TYR A 48 9.03 -5.32 -3.18
CA TYR A 48 8.58 -6.10 -4.35
C TYR A 48 9.27 -5.65 -5.64
N THR A 49 9.52 -4.36 -5.81
CA THR A 49 10.26 -3.86 -6.98
C THR A 49 11.75 -4.21 -6.94
N LEU A 50 12.36 -4.24 -5.76
CA LEU A 50 13.76 -4.60 -5.55
C LEU A 50 14.01 -6.12 -5.68
N ASP A 51 13.09 -6.93 -5.16
CA ASP A 51 13.18 -8.39 -5.14
C ASP A 51 12.93 -9.03 -6.51
N ASN A 52 12.10 -8.39 -7.33
CA ASN A 52 11.94 -8.75 -8.74
C ASN A 52 12.43 -7.56 -9.60
N PRO A 53 13.75 -7.34 -9.66
CA PRO A 53 14.34 -6.35 -10.55
C PRO A 53 14.06 -6.81 -11.99
N ARG A 54 13.86 -5.84 -12.88
CA ARG A 54 13.49 -6.15 -14.27
C ARG A 54 14.60 -7.02 -14.90
N LYS A 55 14.25 -8.24 -15.32
CA LYS A 55 15.04 -8.99 -16.30
C LYS A 55 14.74 -8.48 -17.71
#